data_AF-A0A4S4B4W3-F1
#
_entry.id   AF-A0A4S4B4W3-F1
#
_cell.length_a   1.000
_cell.length_b   1.000
_cell.length_c   1.000
_cell.angle_alpha   90.00
_cell.angle_beta   90.00
_cell.angle_gamma   90.00
#
_symmetry.space_group_name_H-M   'P 1'
#
loop_
_entity.id
_entity.type
_entity.pdbx_description
1 polymer ?
#
loop_
_entity_poly.entity_id
_entity_poly.type
_entity_poly.pdbx_seq_one_letter_code
_entity_poly.pdbx_strand_id
1 'polypeptide(L)'
;MTAPSLPQWQVVLRWEDGTRSTVRYTGSLWIGPMTQGVHHLALACYAGRRAAQPDLPEQMPYLILSFTPVEGNATPPAEGCWAERIPRSGRAS
;
A
#
# COMPACT_ATOMS: atom_id res chain seq x y z
N MET A 1 22.82 -24.17 2.39
CA MET A 1 22.97 -22.79 1.87
C MET A 1 21.61 -22.14 1.94
N THR A 2 21.42 -21.17 2.83
CA THR A 2 20.16 -20.42 2.97
C THR A 2 20.10 -19.41 1.82
N ALA A 3 19.07 -19.48 0.97
CA ALA A 3 18.89 -18.48 -0.07
C ALA A 3 18.77 -17.08 0.58
N PRO A 4 19.42 -16.04 0.03
CA PRO A 4 19.25 -14.70 0.57
C PRO A 4 17.77 -14.31 0.49
N SER A 5 17.20 -13.90 1.62
CA SER A 5 15.85 -13.35 1.69
C SER A 5 15.77 -12.11 0.79
N LEU A 6 14.77 -12.07 -0.10
CA LEU A 6 14.53 -10.89 -0.93
C LEU A 6 14.24 -9.65 -0.06
N PRO A 7 14.67 -8.45 -0.49
CA PRO A 7 14.41 -7.23 0.26
C PRO A 7 12.90 -6.93 0.31
N GLN A 8 12.47 -6.30 1.42
CA GLN A 8 11.09 -5.89 1.63
C GLN A 8 10.98 -4.37 1.66
N TRP A 9 9.87 -3.87 1.11
CA TRP A 9 9.61 -2.45 0.94
C TRP A 9 8.20 -2.12 1.39
N GLN A 10 8.09 -1.08 2.20
CA GLN A 10 6.83 -0.40 2.47
C GLN A 10 6.57 0.62 1.38
N VAL A 11 5.39 0.51 0.75
CA VAL A 11 5.00 1.33 -0.39
C VAL A 11 3.76 2.12 -0.03
N VAL A 12 3.87 3.45 -0.07
CA VAL A 12 2.74 4.34 0.23
C VAL A 12 2.05 4.70 -1.07
N LEU A 13 0.74 4.46 -1.11
CA LEU A 13 -0.16 4.76 -2.21
C LEU A 13 -1.09 5.91 -1.82
N ARG A 14 -1.42 6.77 -2.78
CA ARG A 14 -2.50 7.76 -2.68
C ARG A 14 -3.54 7.49 -3.74
N TRP A 15 -4.76 7.20 -3.30
CA TRP A 15 -5.94 7.04 -4.16
C TRP A 15 -6.45 8.41 -4.64
N GLU A 16 -7.22 8.43 -5.73
CA GLU A 16 -7.82 9.66 -6.26
C GLU A 16 -8.75 10.36 -5.25
N ASP A 17 -9.43 9.59 -4.40
CA ASP A 17 -10.26 10.10 -3.29
C ASP A 17 -9.46 10.77 -2.15
N GLY A 18 -8.13 10.82 -2.26
CA GLY A 18 -7.21 11.40 -1.28
C GLY A 18 -6.80 10.47 -0.14
N THR A 19 -7.42 9.29 -0.03
CA THR A 19 -7.07 8.28 0.96
C THR A 19 -5.66 7.77 0.72
N ARG A 20 -4.95 7.45 1.80
CA ARG A 20 -3.64 6.80 1.74
C ARG A 20 -3.75 5.34 2.13
N SER A 21 -2.99 4.51 1.44
CA SER A 21 -2.84 3.10 1.81
C SER A 21 -1.39 2.69 1.73
N THR A 22 -1.02 1.75 2.58
CA THR A 22 0.33 1.20 2.61
C THR A 22 0.28 -0.27 2.21
N VAL A 23 1.13 -0.67 1.26
CA VAL A 23 1.29 -2.07 0.84
C VAL A 23 2.74 -2.52 1.05
N ARG A 24 2.96 -3.83 1.23
CA ARG A 24 4.30 -4.42 1.39
C ARG A 24 4.71 -5.15 0.13
N TYR A 25 5.77 -4.66 -0.53
CA TYR A 25 6.36 -5.29 -1.71
C TYR A 25 7.61 -6.07 -1.31
N THR A 26 7.69 -7.35 -1.68
CA THR A 26 8.89 -8.17 -1.49
C THR A 26 9.54 -8.40 -2.85
N GLY A 27 10.76 -7.92 -3.03
CA GLY A 27 11.47 -7.97 -4.30
C GLY A 27 12.39 -6.77 -4.49
N SER A 28 13.18 -6.83 -5.55
CA SER A 28 14.14 -5.78 -5.91
C SER A 28 13.44 -4.58 -6.58
N LEU A 29 13.92 -3.35 -6.38
CA LEU A 29 13.34 -2.12 -6.97
C LEU A 29 13.70 -1.90 -8.45
N TRP A 30 13.61 -2.94 -9.27
CA TRP A 30 13.78 -2.79 -10.72
C TRP A 30 12.49 -2.24 -11.31
N ILE A 31 12.59 -1.08 -11.98
CA ILE A 31 11.47 -0.43 -12.66
C ILE A 31 10.87 -1.43 -13.67
N GLY A 32 9.55 -1.61 -13.64
CA GLY A 32 8.84 -2.65 -14.39
C GLY A 32 8.29 -3.74 -13.45
N PRO A 33 9.08 -4.76 -13.07
CA PRO A 33 8.64 -5.82 -12.17
C PRO A 33 8.09 -5.31 -10.84
N MET A 34 8.73 -4.29 -10.27
CA MET A 34 8.28 -3.68 -9.03
C MET A 34 6.98 -2.88 -9.23
N THR A 35 6.84 -2.16 -10.35
CA THR A 35 5.61 -1.42 -10.67
C THR A 35 4.43 -2.38 -10.82
N GLN A 36 4.63 -3.50 -11.50
CA GLN A 36 3.62 -4.54 -11.67
C GLN A 36 3.27 -5.19 -10.32
N GLY A 37 4.28 -5.54 -9.51
CA GLY A 37 4.07 -6.13 -8.19
C GLY A 37 3.28 -5.21 -7.25
N VAL A 38 3.65 -3.93 -7.19
CA VAL A 38 2.91 -2.92 -6.44
C VAL A 38 1.50 -2.74 -6.99
N HIS A 39 1.32 -2.84 -8.31
CA HIS A 39 0.00 -2.73 -8.91
C HIS A 39 -0.95 -3.85 -8.48
N HIS A 40 -0.50 -5.10 -8.48
CA HIS A 40 -1.30 -6.20 -7.96
C HIS A 40 -1.65 -6.02 -6.48
N LEU A 41 -0.69 -5.55 -5.67
CA LEU A 41 -0.93 -5.25 -4.25
C LEU A 41 -1.94 -4.11 -4.06
N ALA A 42 -1.86 -3.06 -4.90
CA ALA A 42 -2.82 -1.97 -4.90
C ALA A 42 -4.23 -2.47 -5.27
N LEU A 43 -4.37 -3.31 -6.31
CA LEU A 43 -5.66 -3.89 -6.68
C LEU A 43 -6.28 -4.73 -5.56
N ALA A 44 -5.48 -5.58 -4.91
CA ALA A 44 -5.96 -6.37 -3.77
C ALA A 44 -6.39 -5.48 -2.60
N CYS A 45 -5.61 -4.43 -2.31
CA CYS A 45 -5.92 -3.42 -1.31
C CYS A 45 -7.24 -2.69 -1.63
N TYR A 46 -7.45 -2.32 -2.89
CA TYR A 46 -8.67 -1.66 -3.33
C TYR A 46 -9.89 -2.57 -3.27
N ALA A 47 -9.76 -3.84 -3.65
CA ALA A 47 -10.84 -4.82 -3.53
C ALA A 47 -11.32 -4.96 -2.08
N GLY A 48 -10.40 -4.99 -1.12
CA GLY A 48 -10.72 -4.97 0.31
C GLY A 48 -11.45 -3.69 0.74
N ARG A 49 -11.03 -2.51 0.23
CA ARG A 49 -11.74 -1.25 0.48
C ARG A 49 -13.16 -1.27 -0.09
N ARG A 50 -13.37 -1.77 -1.31
CA ARG A 50 -14.71 -1.88 -1.93
C ARG A 50 -15.63 -2.81 -1.16
N ALA A 51 -15.11 -3.93 -0.65
CA ALA A 51 -15.90 -4.84 0.18
C ALA A 51 -16.43 -4.16 1.46
N ALA A 52 -15.65 -3.23 2.02
CA ALA A 52 -16.04 -2.45 3.20
C ALA A 52 -16.83 -1.16 2.87
N GLN A 53 -16.75 -0.67 1.63
CA GLN A 53 -17.37 0.58 1.15
C GLN A 53 -17.95 0.34 -0.25
N PRO A 54 -19.19 -0.16 -0.34
CA PRO A 54 -19.82 -0.54 -1.62
C PRO A 54 -19.96 0.62 -2.62
N ASP A 55 -20.04 1.85 -2.10
CA ASP A 55 -20.22 3.07 -2.89
C ASP A 55 -18.94 3.52 -3.62
N LEU A 56 -17.80 2.87 -3.37
CA LEU A 56 -16.56 3.14 -4.11
C LEU A 56 -16.69 2.68 -5.57
N PRO A 57 -16.08 3.41 -6.52
CA PRO A 57 -16.14 3.07 -7.94
C PRO A 57 -15.54 1.68 -8.21
N GLU A 58 -15.76 1.15 -9.41
CA GLU A 58 -15.21 -0.17 -9.75
C GLU A 58 -13.69 -0.18 -9.81
N GLN A 59 -13.11 0.94 -10.23
CA GLN A 59 -11.69 1.16 -10.35
C GLN A 59 -11.35 2.53 -9.77
N MET A 60 -10.18 2.62 -9.12
CA MET A 60 -9.67 3.87 -8.56
C MET A 60 -8.20 4.04 -8.97
N PRO A 61 -7.87 5.10 -9.71
CA PRO A 61 -6.49 5.47 -9.95
C PRO A 61 -5.75 5.71 -8.62
N TYR A 62 -4.46 5.44 -8.62
CA TYR A 62 -3.59 5.73 -7.50
C TYR A 62 -2.21 6.18 -7.97
N LEU A 63 -1.52 6.86 -7.08
CA LEU A 63 -0.13 7.26 -7.24
C LEU A 63 0.71 6.57 -6.18
N ILE A 64 1.92 6.17 -6.56
CA ILE A 64 2.90 5.71 -5.59
C ILE A 64 3.69 6.92 -5.09
N LEU A 65 3.71 7.12 -3.79
CA LEU A 65 4.35 8.28 -3.16
C LEU A 65 5.78 7.99 -2.71
N SER A 66 6.03 6.82 -2.12
CA SER A 66 7.33 6.50 -1.53
C SER A 66 7.59 5.00 -1.40
N PHE A 67 8.87 4.66 -1.39
CA PHE A 67 9.41 3.34 -1.07
C PHE A 67 10.32 3.46 0.15
N THR A 68 9.98 2.75 1.23
CA THR A 68 10.79 2.71 2.43
C THR A 68 11.25 1.27 2.66
N PRO A 69 12.56 1.00 2.80
CA PRO A 69 13.02 -0.35 3.10
C PRO A 69 12.48 -0.79 4.47
N VAL A 70 12.10 -2.06 4.59
CA VAL A 70 11.75 -2.66 5.88
C VAL A 70 13.00 -3.38 6.38
N GLU A 71 13.73 -2.75 7.30
CA GLU A 71 14.86 -3.39 7.98
C GLU A 71 14.34 -4.28 9.13
N GLY A 72 14.91 -5.48 9.23
CA GLY A 72 14.81 -6.46 10.33
C GLY A 72 13.64 -6.36 11.32
N ASN A 73 12.78 -7.39 11.33
CA ASN A 73 11.79 -7.69 12.38
C ASN A 73 10.88 -6.51 12.82
N ALA A 74 10.51 -5.62 11.90
CA ALA A 74 9.35 -4.77 12.11
C ALA A 74 8.10 -5.65 12.11
N THR A 75 7.61 -5.98 13.31
CA THR A 75 6.38 -6.72 13.58
C THR A 75 5.33 -6.30 12.55
N PRO A 76 4.76 -7.25 11.78
CA PRO A 76 3.78 -6.89 10.77
C PRO A 76 2.65 -6.12 11.46
N PRO A 77 2.32 -4.87 11.08
CA PRO A 77 0.93 -4.49 11.19
C PRO A 77 0.22 -5.52 10.31
N ALA A 78 -0.66 -6.30 10.94
CA ALA A 78 -1.34 -7.47 10.38
C ALA A 78 -1.62 -7.32 8.88
N GLU A 79 -1.46 -8.41 8.13
CA GLU A 79 -1.81 -8.51 6.71
C GLU A 79 -3.03 -7.63 6.38
N GLY A 80 -2.82 -6.57 5.63
CA GLY A 80 -3.89 -5.60 5.48
C GLY A 80 -3.46 -4.36 4.74
N CYS A 81 -4.23 -4.03 3.72
CA CYS A 81 -4.35 -2.67 3.21
C CYS A 81 -4.86 -1.78 4.35
N TRP A 82 -3.95 -1.09 5.04
CA TRP A 82 -4.35 -0.10 6.03
C TRP A 82 -4.74 1.17 5.29
N ALA A 83 -6.04 1.34 5.04
CA ALA A 83 -6.57 2.67 4.75
C ALA A 83 -6.46 3.47 6.05
N GLU A 84 -5.40 4.28 6.15
CA GLU A 84 -5.29 5.23 7.26
C GLU A 84 -6.46 6.20 7.11
N ARG A 85 -7.53 5.97 7.87
CA ARG A 85 -8.58 6.96 8.08
C ARG A 85 -7.91 8.06 8.90
N ILE A 86 -7.27 9.01 8.21
CA ILE A 86 -6.84 10.26 8.83
C ILE A 86 -8.14 10.88 9.37
N PRO A 87 -8.35 11.01 10.69
CA PRO A 87 -9.45 11.81 11.16
C PRO A 87 -9.22 13.21 10.60
N ARG A 88 -10.18 13.74 9.83
CA ARG A 88 -10.23 15.17 9.57
C ARG A 88 -10.30 15.83 10.94
N SER A 89 -9.16 16.26 11.49
CA SER A 89 -9.12 17.22 12.58
C SER A 89 -9.67 18.51 12.01
N GLY A 90 -10.99 18.60 12.07
CA GLY A 90 -11.70 19.81 11.76
C GLY A 90 -11.26 20.90 12.72
N ARG A 91 -11.00 22.04 12.09
CA ARG A 91 -11.40 23.38 12.54
C ARG A 91 -10.45 24.09 13.52
N ALA A 92 -9.82 25.11 12.93
CA ALA A 92 -9.32 26.31 13.56
C ALA A 92 -10.31 26.90 14.58
N SER A 93 -9.78 27.38 15.69
CA SER A 93 -10.34 28.48 16.49
C SER A 93 -9.19 29.29 17.04
#